data_AF-A0A0W7W5I6-F1
#
_entry.id   AF-A0A0W7W5I6-F1
#
_cell.length_a   1.000
_cell.length_b   1.000
_cell.length_c   1.000
_cell.angle_alpha   90.00
_cell.angle_beta   90.00
_cell.angle_gamma   90.00
#
_symmetry.space_group_name_H-M   'P 1'
#
loop_
_entity.id
_entity.type
_entity.pdbx_description
1 polymer ?
#
loop_
_entity_poly.entity_id
_entity_poly.type
_entity_poly.pdbx_seq_one_letter_code
_entity_poly.pdbx_strand_id
1 'polypeptide(L)'
;MSALDGLYQEVILDHSKRPIGKGELTPAEGSLTASHHEFNPSCGDEIDVSIAVDPTSGEITSLAWEGQGCSISMASASILAQIVRDETLDGAAARERIAAFREMIHGKTAGEPDEELLGDAIALQGVSKFVMRVKCAMLAWVALEADLTQVDAQR
;
A
#
# COMPACT_ATOMS: atom_id res chain seq x y z
N MET A 1 9.51 -14.58 20.94
CA MET A 1 8.78 -13.42 20.39
C MET A 1 9.40 -12.20 21.02
N SER A 2 10.00 -11.33 20.22
CA SER A 2 10.58 -10.07 20.69
C SER A 2 9.46 -9.09 21.03
N ALA A 3 9.74 -8.06 21.84
CA ALA A 3 8.77 -7.00 22.10
C ALA A 3 8.38 -6.24 20.82
N LEU A 4 9.31 -6.14 19.86
CA LEU A 4 9.09 -5.56 18.53
C LEU A 4 8.12 -6.40 17.69
N ASP A 5 8.23 -7.73 17.73
CA ASP A 5 7.29 -8.63 17.02
C ASP A 5 5.84 -8.39 17.49
N GLY A 6 5.66 -8.16 18.80
CA GLY A 6 4.36 -7.86 19.40
C GLY A 6 3.79 -6.53 18.93
N LEU A 7 4.61 -5.48 18.91
CA LEU A 7 4.22 -4.16 18.42
C LEU A 7 3.78 -4.20 16.95
N TYR A 8 4.54 -4.87 16.08
CA TYR A 8 4.17 -5.01 14.67
C TYR A 8 2.87 -5.78 14.46
N GLN A 9 2.61 -6.79 15.28
CA GLN A 9 1.34 -7.49 15.25
C GLN A 9 0.17 -6.57 15.64
N GLU A 10 0.37 -5.68 16.62
CA GLU A 10 -0.64 -4.69 17.03
C GLU A 10 -0.94 -3.69 15.90
N VAL A 11 0.09 -3.19 15.20
CA VAL A 11 -0.07 -2.30 14.04
C VAL A 11 -0.94 -2.97 12.97
N ILE A 12 -0.61 -4.21 12.56
CA ILE A 12 -1.40 -4.96 11.57
C ILE A 12 -2.85 -5.13 12.04
N LEU A 13 -3.05 -5.46 13.32
CA LEU A 13 -4.39 -5.68 13.87
C LEU A 13 -5.21 -4.39 13.91
N ASP A 14 -4.63 -3.27 14.32
CA ASP A 14 -5.33 -1.98 14.37
C ASP A 14 -5.76 -1.56 12.96
N HIS A 15 -4.83 -1.56 12.00
CA HIS A 15 -5.12 -1.25 10.61
C HIS A 15 -6.16 -2.17 9.96
N SER A 16 -6.17 -3.46 10.32
CA SER A 16 -7.19 -4.38 9.81
C SER A 16 -8.59 -4.12 10.39
N LYS A 17 -8.69 -3.62 11.62
CA LYS A 17 -9.96 -3.37 12.33
C LYS A 17 -10.49 -1.97 12.10
N ARG A 18 -9.60 -1.00 11.94
CA ARG A 18 -9.88 0.44 11.83
C ARG A 18 -9.15 0.97 10.59
N PRO A 19 -9.53 0.50 9.39
CA PRO A 19 -8.82 0.84 8.18
C PRO A 19 -8.91 2.34 7.86
N ILE A 20 -7.79 2.88 7.42
CA ILE A 20 -7.62 4.21 6.84
C ILE A 20 -7.78 4.10 5.32
N GLY A 21 -8.45 5.08 4.73
CA GLY A 21 -8.65 5.16 3.27
C GLY A 21 -9.73 4.22 2.73
N LYS A 22 -10.44 3.47 3.58
CA LYS A 22 -11.50 2.58 3.12
C LYS A 22 -12.74 3.39 2.68
N GLY A 23 -13.21 3.17 1.46
CA GLY A 23 -14.39 3.80 0.86
C GLY A 23 -14.09 4.36 -0.52
N GLU A 24 -15.01 5.20 -1.02
CA GLU A 24 -14.92 5.83 -2.33
C GLU A 24 -13.91 6.99 -2.34
N LEU A 25 -13.26 7.20 -3.49
CA LEU A 25 -12.37 8.34 -3.73
C LEU A 25 -13.18 9.63 -3.91
N THR A 26 -12.81 10.69 -3.19
CA THR A 26 -13.36 12.04 -3.37
C THR A 26 -12.27 13.01 -3.83
N PRO A 27 -11.95 13.04 -5.14
CA PRO A 27 -10.84 13.84 -5.66
C PRO A 27 -11.19 15.34 -5.69
N ALA A 28 -10.17 16.19 -5.64
CA ALA A 28 -10.35 17.62 -5.92
C ALA A 28 -10.68 17.83 -7.41
N GLU A 29 -11.36 18.94 -7.72
CA GLU A 29 -11.66 19.29 -9.11
C GLU A 29 -10.36 19.49 -9.91
N GLY A 30 -10.27 18.83 -11.07
CA GLY A 30 -9.10 18.90 -11.95
C GLY A 30 -7.97 17.92 -11.61
N SER A 31 -8.09 17.09 -10.57
CA SER A 31 -7.13 16.00 -10.32
C SER A 31 -7.14 14.97 -11.46
N LEU A 32 -5.96 14.42 -11.78
CA LEU A 32 -5.87 13.19 -12.56
C LEU A 32 -6.26 12.02 -11.67
N THR A 33 -7.09 11.11 -12.16
CA THR A 33 -7.56 9.96 -11.36
C THR A 33 -7.27 8.65 -12.08
N ALA A 34 -6.97 7.61 -11.30
CA ALA A 34 -6.90 6.24 -11.76
C ALA A 34 -7.54 5.32 -10.72
N SER A 35 -7.99 4.16 -11.18
CA SER A 35 -8.50 3.11 -10.33
C SER A 35 -8.14 1.76 -10.93
N HIS A 36 -7.65 0.87 -10.08
CA HIS A 36 -7.22 -0.46 -10.46
C HIS A 36 -7.75 -1.52 -9.51
N HIS A 37 -8.28 -2.58 -10.12
CA HIS A 37 -8.79 -3.76 -9.45
C HIS A 37 -7.73 -4.84 -9.36
N GLU A 38 -7.51 -5.38 -8.17
CA GLU A 38 -6.60 -6.50 -7.92
C GLU A 38 -7.28 -7.66 -7.19
N PHE A 39 -6.98 -8.88 -7.64
CA PHE A 39 -7.53 -10.10 -7.07
C PHE A 39 -6.44 -11.15 -6.81
N ASN A 40 -6.35 -11.61 -5.56
CA ASN A 40 -5.47 -12.69 -5.12
C ASN A 40 -6.27 -13.98 -4.88
N PRO A 41 -6.42 -14.86 -5.90
CA PRO A 41 -7.21 -16.09 -5.78
C PRO A 41 -6.67 -17.09 -4.75
N SER A 42 -5.39 -16.98 -4.37
CA SER A 42 -4.79 -17.90 -3.39
C SER A 42 -5.33 -17.69 -1.97
N CYS A 43 -5.79 -16.49 -1.66
CA CYS A 43 -6.36 -16.14 -0.34
C CYS A 43 -7.81 -15.64 -0.46
N GLY A 44 -8.31 -15.39 -1.68
CA GLY A 44 -9.61 -14.77 -1.93
C GLY A 44 -9.64 -13.30 -1.56
N ASP A 45 -8.48 -12.62 -1.55
CA ASP A 45 -8.43 -11.18 -1.32
C ASP A 45 -8.77 -10.44 -2.62
N GLU A 46 -9.54 -9.36 -2.50
CA GLU A 46 -9.98 -8.52 -3.61
C GLU A 46 -9.94 -7.06 -3.15
N ILE A 47 -9.40 -6.18 -3.98
CA ILE A 47 -9.30 -4.76 -3.68
C ILE A 47 -9.41 -3.92 -4.95
N ASP A 48 -10.15 -2.82 -4.86
CA ASP A 48 -10.14 -1.71 -5.80
C ASP A 48 -9.38 -0.57 -5.13
N VAL A 49 -8.24 -0.18 -5.69
CA VAL A 49 -7.50 1.02 -5.25
C VAL A 49 -7.81 2.14 -6.22
N SER A 50 -7.95 3.36 -5.70
CA SER A 50 -8.16 4.56 -6.50
C SER A 50 -7.30 5.69 -5.96
N ILE A 51 -6.67 6.45 -6.86
CA ILE A 51 -5.84 7.60 -6.51
C ILE A 51 -6.27 8.87 -7.21
N ALA A 52 -5.98 10.00 -6.58
CA ALA A 52 -6.05 11.33 -7.19
C ALA A 52 -4.66 11.98 -7.16
N VAL A 53 -4.23 12.50 -8.30
CA VAL A 53 -2.91 13.12 -8.48
C VAL A 53 -3.07 14.58 -8.91
N ASP A 54 -2.31 15.47 -8.29
CA ASP A 54 -2.22 16.87 -8.72
C ASP A 54 -1.51 16.95 -10.09
N PRO A 55 -2.13 17.56 -11.11
CA PRO A 55 -1.55 17.61 -12.45
C PRO A 55 -0.31 18.51 -12.56
N THR A 56 -0.09 19.42 -11.60
CA THR A 56 1.01 20.38 -11.60
C THR A 56 2.21 19.88 -10.81
N SER A 57 2.01 19.43 -9.57
CA SER A 57 3.09 18.91 -8.71
C SER A 57 3.40 17.44 -8.98
N GLY A 58 2.40 16.68 -9.45
CA GLY A 58 2.51 15.23 -9.60
C GLY A 58 2.41 14.44 -8.29
N GLU A 59 2.00 15.10 -7.22
CA GLU A 59 1.76 14.51 -5.90
C GLU A 59 0.46 13.70 -5.88
N ILE A 60 0.49 12.56 -5.19
CA ILE A 60 -0.70 11.76 -4.88
C ILE A 60 -1.43 12.45 -3.73
N THR A 61 -2.52 13.13 -4.05
CA THR A 61 -3.29 13.95 -3.09
C THR A 61 -4.24 13.11 -2.23
N SER A 62 -4.67 11.95 -2.72
CA SER A 62 -5.49 11.01 -1.96
C SER A 62 -5.41 9.61 -2.56
N LEU A 63 -5.56 8.62 -1.67
CA LEU A 63 -5.73 7.21 -2.01
C LEU A 63 -6.93 6.69 -1.22
N ALA A 64 -7.87 6.09 -1.94
CA ALA A 64 -9.02 5.41 -1.36
C ALA A 64 -9.04 3.96 -1.86
N TRP A 65 -9.65 3.07 -1.08
CA TRP A 65 -9.78 1.68 -1.47
C TRP A 65 -11.07 1.05 -0.97
N GLU A 66 -11.59 0.13 -1.77
CA GLU A 66 -12.69 -0.76 -1.39
C GLU A 66 -12.24 -2.20 -1.55
N GLY A 67 -12.78 -3.10 -0.75
CA GLY A 67 -12.36 -4.49 -0.84
C GLY A 67 -12.62 -5.32 0.41
N GLN A 68 -12.28 -6.59 0.25
CA GLN A 68 -12.42 -7.63 1.26
C GLN A 68 -11.27 -8.62 1.15
N GLY A 69 -10.82 -9.13 2.29
CA GLY A 69 -9.73 -10.08 2.31
C GLY A 69 -9.28 -10.39 3.73
N CYS A 70 -8.17 -11.09 3.83
CA CYS A 70 -7.54 -11.40 5.10
C CYS A 70 -7.00 -10.13 5.79
N SER A 71 -6.70 -10.24 7.08
CA SER A 71 -6.20 -9.10 7.87
C SER A 71 -4.91 -8.47 7.30
N ILE A 72 -4.07 -9.25 6.62
CA ILE A 72 -2.81 -8.75 6.03
C ILE A 72 -3.07 -7.85 4.83
N SER A 73 -3.95 -8.25 3.91
CA SER A 73 -4.25 -7.44 2.71
C SER A 73 -4.95 -6.15 3.10
N MET A 74 -5.93 -6.24 4.02
CA MET A 74 -6.65 -5.06 4.52
C MET A 74 -5.75 -4.12 5.33
N ALA A 75 -4.86 -4.65 6.17
CA ALA A 75 -3.92 -3.82 6.90
C ALA A 75 -2.91 -3.15 5.95
N SER A 76 -2.40 -3.88 4.95
CA SER A 76 -1.46 -3.34 3.97
C SER A 76 -2.06 -2.20 3.15
N ALA A 77 -3.31 -2.35 2.68
CA ALA A 77 -4.04 -1.28 2.01
C ALA A 77 -4.23 -0.05 2.91
N SER A 78 -4.59 -0.29 4.17
CA SER A 78 -4.77 0.78 5.15
C SER A 78 -3.48 1.52 5.46
N ILE A 79 -2.34 0.83 5.58
CA ILE A 79 -1.02 1.44 5.81
C ILE A 79 -0.64 2.29 4.59
N LEU A 80 -0.82 1.75 3.38
CA LEU A 80 -0.55 2.48 2.15
C LEU A 80 -1.36 3.78 2.04
N ALA A 81 -2.66 3.72 2.35
CA ALA A 81 -3.51 4.91 2.39
C ALA A 81 -3.09 5.92 3.46
N GLN A 82 -2.61 5.44 4.61
CA GLN A 82 -2.07 6.31 5.65
C GLN A 82 -0.81 7.04 5.19
N ILE A 83 0.13 6.34 4.56
CA ILE A 83 1.37 6.94 4.04
C ILE A 83 1.04 8.07 3.06
N VAL A 84 0.14 7.83 2.11
CA VAL A 84 -0.31 8.87 1.15
C VAL A 84 -0.96 10.07 1.84
N ARG A 85 -1.67 9.86 2.95
CA ARG A 85 -2.33 10.93 3.70
C ARG A 85 -1.35 11.77 4.54
N ASP A 86 -0.39 11.10 5.16
CA ASP A 86 0.48 11.69 6.19
C ASP A 86 1.80 12.22 5.60
N GLU A 87 2.19 11.77 4.40
CA GLU A 87 3.42 12.17 3.70
C GLU A 87 3.16 12.81 2.34
N THR A 88 4.05 13.71 1.92
CA THR A 88 4.07 14.20 0.54
C THR A 88 4.69 13.14 -0.36
N LEU A 89 3.86 12.51 -1.19
CA LEU A 89 4.28 11.41 -2.05
C LEU A 89 3.99 11.71 -3.52
N ASP A 90 5.04 12.01 -4.29
CA ASP A 90 4.93 12.06 -5.74
C ASP A 90 5.06 10.67 -6.39
N GLY A 91 4.81 10.60 -7.70
CA GLY A 91 4.89 9.33 -8.42
C GLY A 91 6.28 8.67 -8.45
N ALA A 92 7.38 9.41 -8.22
CA ALA A 92 8.72 8.83 -8.16
C ALA A 92 8.99 8.23 -6.77
N ALA A 93 8.71 8.99 -5.71
CA ALA A 93 8.83 8.54 -4.34
C ALA A 93 7.88 7.36 -4.02
N ALA A 94 6.67 7.35 -4.61
CA ALA A 94 5.75 6.21 -4.51
C ALA A 94 6.37 4.94 -5.10
N ARG A 95 7.00 5.02 -6.28
CA ARG A 95 7.64 3.88 -6.94
C ARG A 95 8.87 3.37 -6.20
N GLU A 96 9.67 4.29 -5.66
CA GLU A 96 10.80 3.93 -4.79
C GLU A 96 10.31 3.12 -3.58
N ARG A 97 9.26 3.60 -2.92
CA ARG A 97 8.66 2.92 -1.76
C ARG A 97 8.04 1.56 -2.14
N ILE A 98 7.32 1.48 -3.26
CA ILE A 98 6.80 0.21 -3.80
C ILE A 98 7.94 -0.80 -4.02
N ALA A 99 9.06 -0.35 -4.60
CA ALA A 99 10.22 -1.21 -4.84
C ALA A 99 10.85 -1.69 -3.52
N ALA A 100 11.03 -0.78 -2.55
CA ALA A 100 11.56 -1.13 -1.24
C ALA A 100 10.65 -2.14 -0.50
N PHE A 101 9.34 -1.92 -0.51
CA PHE A 101 8.38 -2.81 0.12
C PHE A 101 8.37 -4.19 -0.54
N ARG A 102 8.45 -4.23 -1.88
CA ARG A 102 8.55 -5.46 -2.67
C ARG A 102 9.82 -6.26 -2.35
N GLU A 103 10.97 -5.61 -2.22
CA GLU A 103 12.22 -6.26 -1.85
C GLU A 103 12.17 -6.83 -0.42
N MET A 104 11.63 -6.06 0.53
CA MET A 104 11.42 -6.52 1.91
C MET A 104 10.50 -7.74 1.97
N ILE A 105 9.34 -7.70 1.32
CA ILE A 105 8.33 -8.77 1.39
C ILE A 105 8.76 -10.04 0.66
N HIS A 106 9.58 -9.93 -0.39
CA HIS A 106 10.17 -11.11 -1.04
C HIS A 106 11.39 -11.67 -0.30
N GLY A 107 11.82 -11.05 0.81
CA GLY A 107 12.99 -11.49 1.57
C GLY A 107 14.31 -11.38 0.80
N LYS A 108 14.37 -10.45 -0.17
CA LYS A 108 15.53 -10.25 -1.05
C LYS A 108 16.49 -9.17 -0.55
N THR A 109 16.18 -8.50 0.56
CA THR A 109 17.06 -7.52 1.18
C THR A 109 18.32 -8.17 1.73
N ALA A 110 19.48 -7.76 1.22
CA ALA A 110 20.79 -8.14 1.74
C ALA A 110 21.15 -7.44 3.08
N GLY A 111 20.28 -6.55 3.57
CA GLY A 111 20.44 -5.78 4.81
C GLY A 111 19.11 -5.53 5.52
N GLU A 112 19.13 -4.70 6.57
CA GLU A 112 17.92 -4.29 7.28
C GLU A 112 17.03 -3.41 6.36
N PRO A 113 15.70 -3.54 6.40
CA PRO A 113 14.83 -2.70 5.59
C PRO A 113 14.92 -1.25 6.05
N ASP A 114 14.74 -0.33 5.10
CA ASP A 114 14.74 1.09 5.36
C ASP A 114 13.45 1.51 6.10
N GLU A 115 13.54 1.68 7.42
CA GLU A 115 12.39 2.04 8.26
C GLU A 115 11.87 3.46 7.98
N GLU A 116 12.76 4.38 7.59
CA GLU A 116 12.38 5.76 7.26
C GLU A 116 11.58 5.79 5.95
N LEU A 117 12.02 5.04 4.95
CA LEU A 117 11.29 4.90 3.70
C LEU A 117 9.99 4.12 3.89
N LEU A 118 9.98 3.02 4.65
CA LEU A 118 8.80 2.15 4.72
C LEU A 118 7.74 2.60 5.73
N GLY A 119 8.11 3.38 6.75
CA GLY A 119 7.21 3.74 7.84
C GLY A 119 6.54 2.51 8.45
N ASP A 120 5.24 2.59 8.74
CA ASP A 120 4.46 1.49 9.32
C ASP A 120 4.38 0.24 8.44
N ALA A 121 4.72 0.33 7.15
CA ALA A 121 4.77 -0.85 6.28
C ALA A 121 5.86 -1.85 6.73
N ILE A 122 6.85 -1.41 7.51
CA ILE A 122 7.85 -2.28 8.14
C ILE A 122 7.21 -3.37 9.02
N ALA A 123 6.02 -3.10 9.60
CA ALA A 123 5.31 -4.08 10.41
C ALA A 123 4.97 -5.36 9.63
N LEU A 124 4.89 -5.28 8.31
CA LEU A 124 4.63 -6.41 7.42
C LEU A 124 5.90 -7.22 7.07
N GLN A 125 7.10 -6.83 7.53
CA GLN A 125 8.34 -7.55 7.24
C GLN A 125 8.26 -9.05 7.58
N GLY A 126 7.59 -9.40 8.68
CA GLY A 126 7.40 -10.79 9.11
C GLY A 126 6.64 -11.66 8.10
N VAL A 127 5.87 -11.05 7.20
CA VAL A 127 5.11 -11.74 6.14
C VAL A 127 6.04 -12.41 5.12
N SER A 128 7.27 -11.92 4.94
CA SER A 128 8.27 -12.51 4.05
C SER A 128 8.58 -13.98 4.35
N LYS A 129 8.40 -14.40 5.61
CA LYS A 129 8.60 -15.79 6.06
C LYS A 129 7.47 -16.73 5.62
N PHE A 130 6.36 -16.18 5.11
CA PHE A 130 5.15 -16.91 4.73
C PHE A 130 4.82 -16.65 3.26
N VAL A 131 5.45 -17.40 2.36
CA VAL A 131 5.32 -17.25 0.89
C VAL A 131 3.86 -17.11 0.42
N MET A 132 2.94 -17.87 1.04
CA MET A 132 1.50 -17.82 0.69
C MET A 132 0.82 -16.48 1.04
N ARG A 133 1.42 -15.66 1.90
CA ARG A 133 0.88 -14.37 2.39
C ARG A 133 1.56 -13.15 1.77
N VAL A 134 2.66 -13.36 1.04
CA VAL A 134 3.38 -12.29 0.30
C VAL A 134 2.43 -11.57 -0.66
N LYS A 135 1.63 -12.33 -1.42
CA LYS A 135 0.64 -11.75 -2.34
C LYS A 135 -0.44 -10.93 -1.63
N CYS A 136 -0.83 -11.34 -0.42
CA CYS A 136 -1.78 -10.58 0.38
C CYS A 136 -1.21 -9.21 0.74
N ALA A 137 0.05 -9.16 1.20
CA ALA A 137 0.70 -7.91 1.57
C ALA A 137 0.92 -6.98 0.37
N MET A 138 1.26 -7.53 -0.80
CA MET A 138 1.55 -6.73 -2.00
C MET A 138 0.31 -6.20 -2.74
N LEU A 139 -0.89 -6.70 -2.44
CA LEU A 139 -2.07 -6.51 -3.29
C LEU A 139 -2.36 -5.02 -3.61
N ALA A 140 -2.51 -4.18 -2.58
CA ALA A 140 -2.78 -2.75 -2.75
C ALA A 140 -1.63 -1.99 -3.42
N TRP A 141 -0.39 -2.45 -3.22
CA TRP A 141 0.82 -1.82 -3.77
C TRP A 141 0.96 -2.09 -5.27
N VAL A 142 0.54 -3.28 -5.73
CA VAL A 142 0.46 -3.61 -7.16
C VAL A 142 -0.61 -2.76 -7.83
N ALA A 143 -1.78 -2.61 -7.19
CA ALA A 143 -2.84 -1.74 -7.70
C ALA A 143 -2.37 -0.28 -7.82
N LEU A 144 -1.68 0.25 -6.81
CA LEU A 144 -1.08 1.59 -6.89
C LEU A 144 -0.06 1.73 -8.03
N GLU A 145 0.80 0.73 -8.27
CA GLU A 145 1.76 0.77 -9.38
C GLU A 145 1.05 0.83 -10.75
N ALA A 146 -0.06 0.12 -10.89
CA ALA A 146 -0.91 0.16 -12.09
C ALA A 146 -1.60 1.53 -12.24
N ASP A 147 -2.14 2.08 -11.15
CA ASP A 147 -2.77 3.41 -11.13
C ASP A 147 -1.78 4.50 -11.54
N LEU A 148 -0.55 4.48 -11.01
CA LEU A 148 0.50 5.42 -11.37
C LEU A 148 0.84 5.35 -12.87
N THR A 149 0.83 4.15 -13.45
CA THR A 149 1.05 3.94 -14.89
C THR A 149 -0.10 4.54 -15.71
N GLN A 150 -1.34 4.38 -15.24
CA GLN A 150 -2.52 4.96 -15.90
C GLN A 150 -2.54 6.49 -15.80
N VAL A 151 -2.14 7.08 -14.67
CA VAL A 151 -2.04 8.54 -14.52
C VAL A 151 -0.97 9.12 -15.46
N ASP A 152 0.19 8.48 -15.57
CA ASP A 152 1.25 8.95 -16.47
C ASP A 152 0.82 8.96 -17.94
N ALA A 153 -0.06 8.04 -18.35
CA ALA A 153 -0.62 8.00 -19.71
C ALA A 153 -1.66 9.10 -20.00
N GLN A 154 -2.13 9.83 -18.99
CA GLN A 154 -3.08 10.95 -19.15
C GLN A 154 -2.39 12.31 -19.34
N ARG A 155 -1.07 12.38 -19.11
CA ARG A 155 -0.24 13.58 -19.27
C ARG A 155 0.19 13.76 -20.72
#